data_AF-A0A7Y5RZL5-F1
#
_entry.id   AF-A0A7Y5RZL5-F1
#
_cell.length_a   1.000
_cell.length_b   1.000
_cell.length_c   1.000
_cell.angle_alpha   90.00
_cell.angle_beta   90.00
_cell.angle_gamma   90.00
#
_symmetry.space_group_name_H-M   'P 1'
#
loop_
_entity.id
_entity.type
_entity.pdbx_description
1 polymer ?
#
loop_
_entity_poly.entity_id
_entity_poly.type
_entity_poly.pdbx_seq_one_letter_code
_entity_poly.pdbx_strand_id
1 'polypeptide(L)' 'MHDRYAARGLFVYAIAMHDDDEAARRLNREMGITYPVFQGKGSKLGDRFAYG' A
#
# COMPACT_ATOMS: atom_id res chain seq x y z
N MET A 1 0.19 -12.37 9.81
CA MET A 1 -1.14 -12.45 9.15
C MET A 1 -1.03 -12.59 7.62
N HIS A 2 -0.02 -11.98 6.98
CA HIS A 2 0.25 -12.09 5.54
C HIS A 2 0.74 -13.49 5.11
N ASP A 3 1.61 -14.13 5.91
CA ASP A 3 2.26 -15.41 5.57
C ASP A 3 1.27 -16.56 5.32
N ARG A 4 0.12 -16.55 6.02
CA ARG A 4 -0.92 -17.57 5.88
C ARG A 4 -1.57 -17.57 4.48
N TYR A 5 -1.65 -16.41 3.84
CA TYR A 5 -2.24 -16.25 2.50
C TYR A 5 -1.18 -16.29 1.40
N ALA A 6 0.04 -15.84 1.70
CA ALA A 6 1.18 -15.95 0.80
C ALA A 6 1.46 -17.41 0.43
N ALA A 7 1.40 -18.34 1.40
CA ALA A 7 1.53 -19.78 1.16
C ALA A 7 0.42 -20.36 0.25
N ARG A 8 -0.67 -19.63 0.05
CA ARG A 8 -1.79 -19.98 -0.84
C ARG A 8 -1.77 -19.18 -2.15
N GLY A 9 -0.69 -18.45 -2.42
CA GLY A 9 -0.49 -17.66 -3.64
C GLY A 9 -1.13 -16.28 -3.63
N LEU A 10 -1.67 -15.80 -2.50
CA LEU A 10 -2.29 -14.48 -2.39
C LEU A 10 -1.36 -13.50 -1.65
N PHE A 11 -0.97 -12.43 -2.34
CA PHE A 11 -0.21 -11.32 -1.78
C PHE A 11 -1.08 -10.05 -1.77
N VAL A 12 -1.17 -9.40 -0.61
CA VAL A 12 -1.93 -8.15 -0.44
C VAL A 12 -0.98 -7.03 -0.03
N TYR A 13 -0.91 -5.99 -0.85
CA TYR A 13 -0.13 -4.78 -0.58
C TYR A 13 -1.04 -3.56 -0.68
N ALA A 14 -0.76 -2.55 0.12
CA ALA A 14 -1.37 -1.24 -0.03
C ALA A 14 -0.44 -0.34 -0.86
N ILE A 15 -1.03 0.56 -1.63
CA ILE A 15 -0.30 1.61 -2.34
C ILE A 15 -0.80 2.94 -1.79
N ALA A 16 0.07 3.69 -1.14
CA ALA A 16 -0.22 5.05 -0.75
C ALA A 16 0.02 5.98 -1.95
N MET A 17 -0.93 6.87 -2.25
CA MET A 17 -0.79 7.87 -3.31
C MET A 17 -0.51 9.28 -2.75
N HIS A 18 -0.11 9.36 -1.48
CA HIS A 18 0.01 10.62 -0.77
C HIS A 18 1.38 11.30 -1.05
N ASP A 19 1.36 12.63 -1.14
CA ASP A 19 2.52 13.45 -1.46
C ASP A 19 3.59 13.49 -0.37
N ASP A 20 3.13 13.35 0.87
CA ASP A 20 3.93 13.31 2.09
C ASP A 20 3.94 11.90 2.69
N ASP A 21 5.14 11.33 2.78
CA ASP A 21 5.42 10.00 3.34
C ASP A 21 5.00 9.87 4.80
N GLU A 22 5.14 10.93 5.60
CA GLU A 22 4.83 10.89 7.02
C GLU A 22 3.31 10.87 7.25
N ALA A 23 2.58 11.70 6.51
CA ALA A 23 1.12 11.66 6.47
C ALA A 23 0.59 10.31 5.95
N ALA A 24 1.21 9.71 4.92
CA ALA A 24 0.86 8.37 4.46
C ALA A 24 1.02 7.32 5.57
N ARG A 25 2.15 7.35 6.28
CA ARG A 25 2.42 6.42 7.39
C ARG A 25 1.48 6.61 8.58
N ARG A 26 1.02 7.84 8.84
CA ARG A 26 0.02 8.12 9.88
C ARG A 26 -1.34 7.55 9.48
N LEU A 27 -1.80 7.83 8.26
CA LEU A 27 -3.07 7.31 7.75
C LEU A 27 -3.10 5.77 7.76
N ASN A 28 -2.02 5.12 7.32
CA ASN A 28 -1.90 3.66 7.36
C ASN A 28 -2.02 3.09 8.77
N ARG A 29 -1.43 3.78 9.76
CA ARG A 29 -1.54 3.40 11.18
C ARG A 29 -2.96 3.59 11.72
N GLU A 30 -3.60 4.72 11.41
CA GLU A 30 -4.99 5.01 11.81
C GLU A 30 -5.98 4.00 11.24
N MET A 31 -5.79 3.60 9.98
CA MET A 31 -6.61 2.57 9.32
C MET A 31 -6.31 1.14 9.79
N GLY A 32 -5.27 0.94 10.63
CA GLY A 32 -4.85 -0.39 11.07
C GLY A 32 -4.32 -1.26 9.92
N ILE A 33 -3.75 -0.66 8.87
CA ILE A 33 -3.13 -1.42 7.78
C ILE A 33 -1.87 -2.10 8.34
N THR A 34 -1.89 -3.43 8.33
CA THR A 34 -0.78 -4.28 8.80
C THR A 34 0.00 -4.89 7.64
N TYR A 35 -0.41 -4.62 6.40
CA TYR A 35 0.23 -5.12 5.19
C TYR A 35 1.35 -4.18 4.73
N PRO A 36 2.33 -4.68 3.96
CA PRO A 36 3.33 -3.84 3.33
C PRO A 36 2.68 -2.73 2.50
N VAL A 37 3.16 -1.50 2.67
CA VAL A 37 2.68 -0.33 1.93
C VAL A 37 3.79 0.22 1.05
N PHE A 38 3.51 0.34 -0.24
CA PHE A 38 4.41 0.97 -1.20
C PHE A 38 4.02 2.43 -1.41
N GLN A 39 5.02 3.28 -1.63
CA GLN A 39 4.77 4.64 -2.09
C GLN A 39 4.50 4.60 -3.59
N GLY A 40 3.26 4.91 -3.97
CA GLY A 40 2.77 4.82 -5.34
C GLY A 40 3.08 6.06 -6.17
N LYS A 41 3.23 7.22 -5.52
CA LYS A 41 3.48 8.49 -6.21
C LYS A 41 4.79 8.45 -7.02
N GLY A 42 4.71 8.79 -8.30
CA GLY A 42 5.85 8.77 -9.22
C GLY A 42 6.26 7.37 -9.68
N SER A 43 5.56 6.33 -9.23
CA SER A 43 5.72 4.98 -9.78
C SER A 43 4.71 4.78 -10.91
N LYS A 44 5.14 4.08 -11.98
CA LYS A 44 4.25 3.68 -13.08
C LYS A 44 3.03 2.89 -12.60
N LEU A 45 3.17 2.19 -11.47
CA LEU A 45 2.09 1.42 -10.87
C LEU A 45 1.05 2.34 -10.23
N GLY A 46 1.47 3.29 -9.40
CA GLY A 46 0.57 4.25 -8.76
C GLY A 46 -0.16 5.14 -9.77
N ASP A 47 0.54 5.62 -10.80
CA ASP A 47 -0.07 6.43 -11.86
C ASP A 47 -1.17 5.66 -12.61
N ARG A 48 -1.01 4.35 -12.81
CA ARG A 48 -2.01 3.52 -13.47
C ARG A 48 -3.26 3.26 -12.62
N PHE A 49 -3.11 3.23 -11.29
CA PHE A 49 -4.22 2.97 -10.37
C PHE A 49 -4.96 4.23 -9.91
N ALA A 50 -4.32 5.41 -9.90
CA ALA A 50 -4.98 6.66 -9.49
C ALA A 50 -5.88 7.29 -10.55
N TYR A 51 -5.68 6.95 -11.83
CA TYR A 51 -6.46 7.48 -12.97
C TYR A 51 -7.21 6.38 -13.74
N GLY A 52 -7.34 5.19 -13.15
CA GLY A 52 -8.08 4.05 -13.71
C GLY A 52 -9.54 4.04 -13.33
#